data_AF-A0A4R9G570-F1
#
_entry.id   AF-A0A4R9G570-F1
#
_cell.length_a   1.000
_cell.length_b   1.000
_cell.length_c   1.000
_cell.angle_alpha   90.00
_cell.angle_beta   90.00
_cell.angle_gamma   90.00
#
_symmetry.space_group_name_H-M   'P 1'
#
loop_
_entity.id
_entity.type
_entity.pdbx_description
1 polymer ?
#
loop_
_entity_poly.entity_id
_entity_poly.type
_entity_poly.pdbx_seq_one_letter_code
_entity_poly.pdbx_strand_id
1 'polypeptide(L)'
;MVLRLFMENFNRIAAYRLAFGWTGLSFLFYFLSQPNFLFLCLGLGFFCLLAGIFFPHPFQEGYNRFRSVAVGIVSFVVSVFLLIGYLLFWRPFLLLKGKREE
;
A
#
# COMPACT_ATOMS: atom_id res chain seq x y z
N MET A 1 -25.54 -21.27 6.07
CA MET A 1 -25.46 -21.33 4.58
C MET A 1 -24.85 -20.06 3.96
N VAL A 2 -25.10 -18.86 4.50
CA VAL A 2 -24.53 -17.57 4.01
C VAL A 2 -22.99 -17.48 4.12
N LEU A 3 -22.41 -18.05 5.19
CA LEU A 3 -20.95 -18.07 5.39
C LEU A 3 -20.19 -18.95 4.37
N ARG A 4 -20.85 -19.93 3.74
CA ARG A 4 -20.24 -20.75 2.68
C ARG A 4 -20.08 -19.95 1.38
N LEU A 5 -21.03 -19.07 1.05
CA LEU A 5 -20.92 -18.14 -0.07
C LEU A 5 -19.76 -17.13 0.10
N PHE A 6 -19.43 -16.76 1.34
CA PHE A 6 -18.27 -15.91 1.65
C PHE A 6 -16.95 -16.66 1.47
N MET A 7 -16.91 -17.95 1.83
CA MET A 7 -15.71 -18.78 1.74
C MET A 7 -15.40 -19.23 0.30
N GLU A 8 -16.41 -19.38 -0.55
CA GLU A 8 -16.26 -19.70 -1.98
C GLU A 8 -15.76 -18.49 -2.80
N ASN A 9 -15.81 -17.29 -2.22
CA ASN A 9 -15.42 -16.01 -2.82
C ASN A 9 -14.13 -15.44 -2.19
N PHE A 10 -13.06 -16.23 -2.09
CA PHE A 10 -11.73 -15.70 -1.73
C PHE A 10 -11.30 -14.51 -2.62
N ASN A 11 -11.84 -14.41 -3.84
CA ASN A 11 -11.70 -13.28 -4.76
C ASN A 11 -12.34 -11.96 -4.29
N ARG A 12 -13.19 -11.96 -3.25
CA ARG A 12 -13.85 -10.74 -2.77
C ARG A 12 -13.15 -10.14 -1.55
N ILE A 13 -12.26 -10.88 -0.91
CA ILE A 13 -11.52 -10.44 0.28
C ILE A 13 -10.66 -9.20 0.00
N ALA A 14 -10.10 -9.09 -1.20
CA ALA A 14 -9.29 -7.94 -1.61
C ALA A 14 -10.12 -6.64 -1.66
N ALA A 15 -11.34 -6.70 -2.19
CA ALA A 15 -12.26 -5.56 -2.26
C ALA A 15 -12.70 -5.11 -0.86
N TYR A 16 -13.03 -6.06 0.03
CA TYR A 16 -13.37 -5.75 1.41
C TYR A 16 -12.18 -5.12 2.15
N ARG A 17 -10.96 -5.67 2.02
CA ARG A 17 -9.76 -5.09 2.65
C ARG A 17 -9.49 -3.66 2.19
N LEU A 18 -9.62 -3.40 0.89
CA LEU A 18 -9.45 -2.05 0.35
C LEU A 18 -10.52 -1.10 0.86
N ALA A 19 -11.79 -1.50 0.82
CA ALA A 19 -12.88 -0.66 1.30
C ALA A 19 -12.73 -0.32 2.79
N PHE A 20 -12.42 -1.30 3.64
CA PHE A 20 -12.13 -1.06 5.05
C PHE A 20 -10.88 -0.19 5.24
N GLY A 21 -9.85 -0.35 4.40
CA GLY A 21 -8.67 0.51 4.40
C GLY A 21 -9.02 1.98 4.08
N TRP A 22 -9.83 2.22 3.05
CA TRP A 22 -10.33 3.56 2.70
C TRP A 22 -11.21 4.16 3.80
N THR A 23 -12.06 3.36 4.44
CA THR A 23 -12.87 3.81 5.59
C THR A 23 -11.98 4.18 6.79
N GLY A 24 -10.95 3.38 7.09
CA GLY A 24 -9.96 3.72 8.12
C GLY A 24 -9.18 5.00 7.80
N LEU A 25 -8.77 5.18 6.54
CA LEU A 25 -8.10 6.39 6.06
C LEU A 25 -9.01 7.62 6.19
N SER A 26 -10.30 7.45 5.90
CA SER A 26 -11.32 8.50 6.07
C SER A 26 -11.41 8.99 7.51
N PHE A 27 -11.23 8.09 8.48
CA PHE A 27 -11.22 8.43 9.91
C PHE A 27 -10.01 9.30 10.28
N LEU A 28 -8.88 9.14 9.58
CA LEU A 28 -7.70 9.98 9.76
C LEU A 28 -7.94 11.40 9.23
N PHE A 29 -8.62 11.52 8.09
CA PHE A 29 -9.03 12.82 7.52
C PHE A 29 -10.16 13.49 8.30
N TYR A 30 -11.00 12.72 9.00
CA TYR A 30 -11.97 13.24 9.96
C TYR A 30 -11.24 14.00 11.06
N PHE A 31 -10.18 13.40 11.61
CA PHE A 31 -9.36 14.01 12.66
C PHE A 31 -8.58 15.24 12.16
N LEU A 32 -8.18 15.24 10.89
CA LEU A 32 -7.51 16.37 10.23
C LEU A 32 -8.47 17.51 9.81
N SER A 33 -9.77 17.38 10.08
CA SER A 33 -10.82 18.35 9.72
C SER A 33 -10.82 18.74 8.24
N GLN A 34 -10.54 17.77 7.36
CA GLN A 34 -10.50 17.94 5.90
C GLN A 34 -11.70 17.22 5.26
N PRO A 35 -12.89 17.86 5.23
CA PRO A 35 -14.15 17.19 4.85
C PRO A 35 -14.14 16.72 3.39
N ASN A 36 -13.51 17.47 2.49
CA ASN A 36 -13.45 17.14 1.06
C ASN A 36 -12.73 15.79 0.82
N PHE A 37 -11.60 15.57 1.50
CA PHE A 37 -10.82 14.34 1.38
C PHE A 37 -11.50 13.16 2.08
N LEU A 38 -12.24 13.42 3.16
CA LEU A 38 -13.04 12.40 3.84
C LEU A 38 -14.15 11.85 2.93
N PHE A 39 -14.92 12.72 2.29
CA PHE A 39 -15.98 12.28 1.37
C PHE A 39 -15.43 11.55 0.15
N LEU A 40 -14.28 11.99 -0.38
CA LEU A 40 -13.59 11.28 -1.46
C LEU A 40 -13.15 9.87 -1.04
N CYS A 41 -12.55 9.72 0.15
CA CYS A 41 -12.13 8.41 0.65
C CYS A 41 -13.32 7.48 0.92
N LEU A 42 -14.41 8.00 1.51
CA LEU A 42 -15.62 7.21 1.73
C LEU A 42 -16.26 6.78 0.40
N GLY A 43 -16.34 7.70 -0.56
CA GLY A 43 -16.88 7.44 -1.90
C GLY A 43 -16.07 6.37 -2.64
N LEU A 44 -14.73 6.47 -2.59
CA LEU A 44 -13.84 5.46 -3.15
C LEU A 44 -13.98 4.11 -2.46
N GLY A 45 -14.09 4.08 -1.13
CA GLY A 45 -14.34 2.86 -0.36
C GLY A 45 -15.68 2.18 -0.73
N PHE A 46 -16.74 2.98 -0.89
CA PHE A 46 -18.05 2.49 -1.33
C PHE A 46 -18.03 1.97 -2.77
N PHE A 47 -17.37 2.70 -3.67
CA PHE A 47 -17.18 2.26 -5.06
C PHE A 47 -16.37 0.97 -5.14
N CYS A 48 -15.38 0.80 -4.25
CA CYS A 48 -14.59 -0.40 -4.11
C CYS A 48 -15.43 -1.61 -3.67
N LEU A 49 -16.37 -1.41 -2.73
CA LEU A 49 -17.35 -2.43 -2.33
C LEU A 49 -18.28 -2.81 -3.49
N LEU A 50 -18.84 -1.82 -4.18
CA LEU A 50 -19.71 -2.04 -5.34
C LEU A 50 -18.97 -2.80 -6.44
N ALA A 51 -17.79 -2.34 -6.84
CA ALA A 51 -16.98 -3.01 -7.86
C ALA A 51 -16.61 -4.44 -7.44
N GLY A 52 -16.29 -4.68 -6.17
CA GLY A 52 -16.01 -6.02 -5.64
C GLY A 52 -17.22 -6.96 -5.58
N ILE A 53 -18.44 -6.42 -5.42
CA ILE A 53 -19.69 -7.21 -5.39
C ILE A 53 -20.17 -7.55 -6.80
N PHE A 54 -20.17 -6.57 -7.71
CA PHE A 54 -20.71 -6.73 -9.07
C PHE A 54 -19.69 -7.28 -10.07
N PHE A 55 -18.39 -6.99 -9.91
CA PHE A 55 -17.35 -7.35 -10.89
C PHE A 55 -16.08 -7.90 -10.21
N PRO A 56 -16.13 -9.07 -9.55
CA PRO A 56 -15.02 -9.59 -8.75
C PRO A 56 -13.76 -9.93 -9.56
N HIS A 57 -13.91 -10.45 -10.78
CA HIS A 57 -12.78 -10.90 -11.60
C HIS A 57 -11.90 -9.76 -12.14
N PRO A 58 -12.44 -8.72 -12.81
CA PRO A 58 -11.62 -7.60 -13.28
C PRO A 58 -11.08 -6.76 -12.11
N PHE A 59 -11.80 -6.70 -10.98
CA PHE A 59 -11.34 -6.02 -9.78
C PHE A 59 -10.11 -6.70 -9.16
N GLN A 60 -10.12 -8.03 -9.05
CA GLN A 60 -8.98 -8.81 -8.55
C GLN A 60 -7.73 -8.59 -9.41
N GLU A 61 -7.89 -8.55 -10.73
CA GLU A 61 -6.79 -8.41 -11.67
C GLU A 61 -6.17 -7.00 -11.62
N GLY A 62 -7.01 -5.96 -11.53
CA GLY A 62 -6.59 -4.59 -11.27
C GLY A 62 -5.86 -4.46 -9.93
N TYR A 63 -6.40 -5.09 -8.88
CA TYR A 63 -5.76 -5.11 -7.55
C TYR A 63 -4.38 -5.77 -7.58
N ASN A 64 -4.24 -6.90 -8.27
CA ASN A 64 -2.97 -7.61 -8.37
C ASN A 64 -1.92 -6.82 -9.16
N ARG A 65 -2.31 -6.14 -10.24
CA ARG A 65 -1.41 -5.21 -10.97
C ARG A 65 -1.01 -4.02 -10.11
N PHE A 66 -1.96 -3.42 -9.38
CA PHE A 66 -1.64 -2.28 -8.52
C PHE A 66 -0.71 -2.71 -7.38
N ARG A 67 -0.95 -3.88 -6.80
CA ARG A 67 -0.09 -4.48 -5.77
C ARG A 67 1.31 -4.75 -6.29
N SER A 68 1.47 -5.30 -7.49
CA SER A 68 2.81 -5.55 -8.04
C SER A 68 3.57 -4.25 -8.30
N VAL A 69 2.90 -3.22 -8.82
CA VAL A 69 3.49 -1.88 -9.01
C VAL A 69 3.88 -1.26 -7.67
N ALA A 70 2.98 -1.29 -6.68
CA ALA A 70 3.24 -0.74 -5.34
C ALA A 70 4.43 -1.46 -4.67
N VAL A 71 4.48 -2.79 -4.74
CA VAL A 71 5.63 -3.56 -4.22
C VAL A 71 6.91 -3.20 -4.97
N GLY A 72 6.87 -3.04 -6.30
CA GLY A 72 8.02 -2.61 -7.09
C GLY A 72 8.56 -1.24 -6.68
N ILE A 73 7.66 -0.26 -6.47
CA ILE A 73 8.03 1.07 -5.99
C ILE A 73 8.66 0.99 -4.60
N VAL A 74 8.05 0.24 -3.68
CA VAL A 74 8.58 0.06 -2.32
C VAL A 74 9.97 -0.59 -2.36
N SER A 75 10.15 -1.65 -3.13
CA SER A 75 11.46 -2.30 -3.29
C SER A 75 12.51 -1.37 -3.88
N PHE A 76 12.15 -0.55 -4.87
CA PHE A 76 13.05 0.45 -5.44
C PHE A 76 13.47 1.49 -4.39
N VAL A 77 12.50 2.04 -3.65
CA VAL A 77 12.77 3.02 -2.58
C VAL A 77 13.68 2.42 -1.50
N VAL A 78 13.39 1.20 -1.04
CA VAL A 78 14.23 0.50 -0.06
C VAL A 78 15.65 0.29 -0.60
N SER A 79 15.80 -0.09 -1.87
CA SER A 79 17.11 -0.26 -2.49
C SER A 79 17.90 1.06 -2.56
N VAL A 80 17.22 2.17 -2.89
CA VAL A 80 17.82 3.51 -2.88
C VAL A 80 18.24 3.91 -1.46
N PHE A 81 17.40 3.65 -0.45
CA PHE A 81 17.76 3.90 0.96
C PHE A 81 18.97 3.08 1.41
N LEU A 82 19.04 1.80 1.03
CA LEU A 82 20.20 0.96 1.30
C LEU A 82 21.44 1.48 0.59
N LEU A 83 21.33 1.96 -0.65
CA LEU A 83 22.44 2.54 -1.39
C LEU A 83 22.92 3.85 -0.75
N ILE A 84 22.02 4.72 -0.34
CA ILE A 84 22.32 5.96 0.39
C ILE A 84 22.98 5.64 1.73
N GLY A 85 22.42 4.68 2.49
CA GLY A 85 23.00 4.20 3.73
C GLY A 85 24.39 3.62 3.52
N TYR A 86 24.59 2.82 2.49
CA TYR A 86 25.89 2.27 2.12
C TYR A 86 26.88 3.40 1.78
N LEU A 87 26.51 4.37 0.95
CA LEU A 87 27.37 5.52 0.63
C LEU A 87 27.73 6.34 1.88
N LEU A 88 26.76 6.59 2.77
CA LEU A 88 26.94 7.36 4.00
C LEU A 88 27.79 6.63 5.05
N PHE A 89 27.70 5.30 5.17
CA PHE A 89 28.48 4.53 6.14
C PHE A 89 29.83 4.06 5.58
N TRP A 90 29.90 3.69 4.31
CA TRP A 90 31.09 3.13 3.67
C TRP A 90 32.14 4.21 3.32
N ARG A 91 31.72 5.37 2.79
CA ARG A 91 32.67 6.47 2.49
C ARG A 91 33.44 6.99 3.71
N PRO A 92 32.83 7.29 4.87
CA PRO A 92 33.60 7.76 6.01
C PRO A 92 34.47 6.64 6.61
N PHE A 93 34.05 5.37 6.54
CA PHE A 93 34.85 4.27 7.06
C PHE A 93 36.13 4.02 6.24
N LEU A 94 36.08 4.16 4.91
CA LEU A 94 37.27 4.12 4.05
C LEU A 94 38.21 5.30 4.29
N LEU A 95 37.68 6.51 4.49
CA LEU A 95 38.47 7.70 4.82
C LEU A 95 39.10 7.64 6.23
N LEU A 96 38.42 7.06 7.21
CA LEU A 96 38.93 6.87 8.58
C LEU A 96 39.96 5.74 8.68
N LYS A 97 39.81 4.67 7.91
CA LYS A 97 40.75 3.53 7.92
C LYS A 97 42.03 3.82 7.11
N GLY A 98 41.95 4.66 6.07
CA GLY A 98 43.11 5.09 5.28
C GLY A 98 44.03 6.12 5.97
N LYS A 99 43.60 6.75 7.07
CA LYS A 99 44.42 7.71 7.85
C LYS A 99 45.25 7.06 8.97
N ARG A 100 45.18 5.74 9.14
CA ARG A 100 45.87 5.01 10.22
C ARG A 100 47.10 4.23 9.73
N GLU A 101 47.65 4.63 8.58
CA GLU A 101 48.87 4.05 7.98
C GLU A 101 49.93 5.13 7.66
N GLU A 102 49.85 6.32 8.28
CA GLU A 102 50.96 7.29 8.35
C GLU A 102 51.49 7.40 9.77
#